data_AF-A0A1E3VT86-F1
#
_entry.id   AF-A0A1E3VT86-F1
#
_cell.length_a   1.000
_cell.length_b   1.000
_cell.length_c   1.000
_cell.angle_alpha   90.00
_cell.angle_beta   90.00
_cell.angle_gamma   90.00
#
_symmetry.space_group_name_H-M   'P 1'
#
loop_
_entity.id
_entity.type
_entity.pdbx_description
1 polymer ?
#
loop_
_entity_poly.entity_id
_entity_poly.type
_entity_poly.pdbx_seq_one_letter_code
_entity_poly.pdbx_strand_id
1 'polypeptide(L)'
;MGQTRSFILGVAALVLGQTASAYAADLGLPPPPPLEYPAPCVGCTGPVYLKGFIGGANPNVGDISTELFQFNDFEVFHEDIKSSPFFGVGIGYEFNTWLRFDVTGEYRGKSLFIAQDRYPGGNGTFSRASNDADGTFLPGTNEYTADIESWVGLANAYIDLGTYMCITPYVGGGIGMASVSVLGLKDVNVPNGGVAYGADHTETNFAWAVYGGLAYDVNPSVTLDLSYRYTDLGNARSGTVTSYDNTSSYAGVDIDDITSHDVMLGVRWKLGHQPAAPMPVAFK
;
A
#
# COMPACT_ATOMS: atom_id res chain seq x y z
N MET A 1 -3.63 65.14 -3.63
CA MET A 1 -3.88 64.40 -2.38
C MET A 1 -3.33 63.00 -2.56
N GLY A 2 -2.47 62.54 -1.63
CA GLY A 2 -1.88 61.19 -1.61
C GLY A 2 -0.46 61.10 -2.18
N GLN A 3 0.55 61.46 -1.38
CA GLN A 3 1.98 61.46 -1.72
C GLN A 3 2.64 60.07 -1.62
N THR A 4 3.56 59.81 -2.54
CA THR A 4 4.67 58.85 -2.51
C THR A 4 5.65 59.12 -1.35
N ARG A 5 6.18 58.08 -0.70
CA ARG A 5 7.48 58.13 0.00
C ARG A 5 8.26 56.81 -0.09
N SER A 6 9.34 56.84 -0.87
CA SER A 6 10.50 55.95 -0.79
C SER A 6 11.26 56.14 0.52
N PHE A 7 11.86 55.07 1.04
CA PHE A 7 12.90 55.11 2.06
C PHE A 7 14.26 54.77 1.42
N ILE A 8 15.24 55.65 1.61
CA ILE A 8 16.68 55.44 1.41
C ILE A 8 17.36 55.75 2.75
N LEU A 9 18.35 54.94 3.16
CA LEU A 9 19.68 55.31 3.67
C LEU A 9 20.17 54.42 4.83
N GLY A 10 21.41 53.94 4.69
CA GLY A 10 22.19 53.35 5.78
C GLY A 10 23.48 52.66 5.32
N VAL A 11 24.39 53.41 4.68
CA VAL A 11 25.79 52.98 4.42
C VAL A 11 26.64 53.29 5.65
N ALA A 12 27.47 52.34 6.10
CA ALA A 12 28.62 52.62 6.96
C ALA A 12 29.81 51.76 6.52
N ALA A 13 30.92 52.43 6.23
CA ALA A 13 32.14 51.88 5.66
C ALA A 13 33.24 51.61 6.72
N LEU A 14 33.90 50.46 6.56
CA LEU A 14 35.33 50.13 6.71
C LEU A 14 36.22 50.88 7.74
N VAL A 15 36.82 50.12 8.66
CA VAL A 15 38.17 50.38 9.21
C VAL A 15 38.97 49.07 9.18
N LEU A 16 40.07 49.07 8.42
CA LEU A 16 41.09 48.02 8.38
C LEU A 16 42.12 48.27 9.50
N GLY A 17 42.24 47.32 10.43
CA GLY A 17 43.31 47.26 11.43
C GLY A 17 44.09 45.95 11.27
N GLN A 18 45.33 46.04 10.80
CA GLN A 18 46.26 44.92 10.69
C GLN A 18 46.82 44.61 12.09
N THR A 19 46.62 43.39 12.59
CA THR A 19 47.39 42.86 13.73
C THR A 19 48.24 41.69 13.25
N ALA A 20 49.54 41.80 13.54
CA ALA A 20 50.59 40.90 13.13
C ALA A 20 50.33 39.43 13.51
N SER A 21 50.69 38.54 12.59
CA SER A 21 50.65 37.10 12.71
C SER A 21 51.55 36.62 13.86
N ALA A 22 50.99 35.88 14.81
CA ALA A 22 51.76 35.04 15.71
C ALA A 22 51.97 33.68 15.03
N TYR A 23 53.20 33.38 14.61
CA TYR A 23 53.60 32.04 14.22
C TYR A 23 53.84 31.20 15.47
N ALA A 24 52.83 30.43 15.88
CA ALA A 24 53.09 29.27 16.72
C ALA A 24 53.67 28.17 15.80
N ALA A 25 54.94 27.83 16.02
CA ALA A 25 55.55 26.63 15.47
C ALA A 25 54.94 25.42 16.20
N ASP A 26 53.74 25.04 15.79
CA ASP A 26 53.14 23.76 16.13
C ASP A 26 53.65 22.74 15.11
N LEU A 27 54.35 21.72 15.62
CA LEU A 27 54.83 20.58 14.84
C LEU A 27 53.61 19.90 14.23
N GLY A 28 53.33 20.22 12.96
CA GLY A 28 52.21 19.69 12.22
C GLY A 28 52.17 18.18 12.34
N LEU A 29 51.23 17.68 13.15
CA LEU A 29 50.76 16.32 13.01
C LEU A 29 50.35 16.17 11.54
N PRO A 30 50.77 15.09 10.86
CA PRO A 30 50.28 14.84 9.52
C PRO A 30 48.75 14.90 9.58
N PRO A 31 48.10 15.52 8.59
CA PRO A 31 46.64 15.55 8.55
C PRO A 31 46.16 14.12 8.79
N PRO A 32 45.17 13.90 9.68
CA PRO A 32 44.62 12.57 9.87
C PRO A 32 44.32 12.01 8.48
N PRO A 33 44.73 10.76 8.19
CA PRO A 33 44.45 10.17 6.89
C PRO A 33 42.97 10.39 6.60
N PRO A 34 42.61 10.79 5.36
CA PRO A 34 41.22 10.91 4.98
C PRO A 34 40.49 9.66 5.50
N LEU A 35 39.38 9.85 6.20
CA LEU A 35 38.49 8.74 6.47
C LEU A 35 38.02 8.25 5.11
N GLU A 36 38.72 7.26 4.56
CA GLU A 36 38.24 6.47 3.45
C GLU A 36 37.02 5.75 4.01
N TYR A 37 35.84 6.33 3.82
CA TYR A 37 34.64 5.53 3.76
C TYR A 37 34.96 4.45 2.73
N PRO A 38 34.94 3.16 3.09
CA PRO A 38 35.16 2.12 2.10
C PRO A 38 34.21 2.45 0.95
N ALA A 39 34.77 2.70 -0.24
CA ALA A 39 33.97 2.99 -1.42
C ALA A 39 32.86 1.93 -1.43
N PRO A 40 31.57 2.32 -1.46
CA PRO A 40 30.48 1.37 -1.44
C PRO A 40 30.82 0.37 -2.51
N CYS A 41 31.10 -0.86 -2.13
CA CYS A 41 31.86 -1.70 -3.02
C CYS A 41 30.96 -2.03 -4.21
N VAL A 42 31.21 -1.33 -5.31
CA VAL A 42 30.42 -1.43 -6.52
C VAL A 42 30.74 -2.80 -7.08
N GLY A 43 29.88 -3.78 -6.75
CA GLY A 43 29.97 -5.15 -7.24
C GLY A 43 30.31 -6.25 -6.23
N CYS A 44 30.46 -6.04 -4.91
CA CYS A 44 30.71 -7.21 -4.02
C CYS A 44 29.52 -8.14 -3.86
N THR A 45 28.31 -7.63 -4.10
CA THR A 45 27.06 -8.37 -3.92
C THR A 45 26.42 -8.61 -5.28
N GLY A 46 25.88 -9.82 -5.48
CA GLY A 46 25.27 -10.20 -6.75
C GLY A 46 23.93 -9.47 -7.00
N PRO A 47 23.44 -9.50 -8.25
CA PRO A 47 22.23 -8.76 -8.65
C PRO A 47 20.93 -9.36 -8.07
N VAL A 48 20.96 -10.59 -7.58
CA VAL A 48 19.78 -11.25 -6.99
C VAL A 48 19.62 -10.79 -5.54
N TYR A 49 18.41 -10.49 -5.12
CA TYR A 49 18.11 -10.18 -3.71
C TYR A 49 16.84 -10.90 -3.23
N LEU A 50 16.82 -11.19 -1.94
CA LEU A 50 15.60 -11.57 -1.21
C LEU A 50 14.96 -10.32 -0.62
N LYS A 51 13.64 -10.27 -0.61
CA LYS A 51 12.86 -9.16 -0.07
C LYS A 51 11.88 -9.69 0.96
N GLY A 52 11.79 -9.04 2.11
CA GLY A 52 10.74 -9.25 3.10
C GLY A 52 10.17 -7.91 3.50
N PHE A 53 8.86 -7.81 3.70
CA PHE A 53 8.24 -6.55 4.07
C PHE A 53 6.98 -6.75 4.93
N ILE A 54 6.66 -5.72 5.69
CA ILE A 54 5.45 -5.59 6.49
C ILE A 54 4.82 -4.22 6.21
N GLY A 55 3.51 -4.09 6.36
CA GLY A 55 2.84 -2.82 6.14
C GLY A 55 1.44 -2.76 6.71
N GLY A 56 0.85 -1.58 6.60
CA GLY A 56 -0.56 -1.33 6.86
C GLY A 56 -1.27 -1.04 5.55
N ALA A 57 -2.34 -1.77 5.28
CA ALA A 57 -3.26 -1.53 4.18
C ALA A 57 -4.36 -0.58 4.64
N ASN A 58 -4.69 0.39 3.81
CA ASN A 58 -5.88 1.23 3.97
C ASN A 58 -6.77 1.06 2.74
N PRO A 59 -7.62 0.01 2.72
CA PRO A 59 -8.49 -0.30 1.61
C PRO A 59 -9.67 0.66 1.51
N ASN A 60 -10.19 0.81 0.29
CA ASN A 60 -11.44 1.47 -0.04
C ASN A 60 -12.28 0.52 -0.89
N VAL A 61 -13.60 0.69 -0.83
CA VAL A 61 -14.58 0.01 -1.68
C VAL A 61 -15.15 1.04 -2.64
N GLY A 62 -15.34 0.66 -3.91
CA GLY A 62 -15.96 1.55 -4.88
C GLY A 62 -17.48 1.53 -4.78
N ASP A 63 -18.07 0.33 -4.78
CA ASP A 63 -19.51 0.13 -4.69
C ASP A 63 -19.84 -1.23 -4.06
N ILE A 64 -21.10 -1.41 -3.64
CA ILE A 64 -21.64 -2.70 -3.24
C ILE A 64 -22.94 -2.95 -4.01
N SER A 65 -23.14 -4.19 -4.43
CA SER A 65 -24.36 -4.55 -5.13
C SER A 65 -24.86 -5.94 -4.73
N THR A 66 -26.15 -6.17 -4.92
CA THR A 66 -26.76 -7.49 -4.75
C THR A 66 -27.75 -7.73 -5.87
N GLU A 67 -28.06 -9.00 -6.15
CA GLU A 67 -29.12 -9.33 -7.11
C GLU A 67 -30.51 -8.84 -6.67
N LEU A 68 -30.68 -8.42 -5.41
CA LEU A 68 -31.93 -7.87 -4.91
C LEU A 68 -32.15 -6.43 -5.39
N PHE A 69 -31.08 -5.71 -5.74
CA PHE A 69 -31.13 -4.31 -6.19
C PHE A 69 -31.85 -4.16 -7.53
N GLN A 70 -32.01 -5.24 -8.31
CA GLN A 70 -32.80 -5.20 -9.54
C GLN A 70 -34.32 -5.18 -9.28
N PHE A 71 -34.76 -5.50 -8.06
CA PHE A 71 -36.17 -5.62 -7.69
C PHE A 71 -36.64 -4.52 -6.73
N ASN A 72 -35.74 -3.70 -6.21
CA ASN A 72 -36.05 -2.55 -5.37
C ASN A 72 -34.97 -1.48 -5.51
N ASP A 73 -35.32 -0.23 -5.23
CA ASP A 73 -34.37 0.88 -5.29
C ASP A 73 -33.56 0.95 -3.99
N PHE A 74 -32.46 0.20 -3.93
CA PHE A 74 -31.54 0.27 -2.81
C PHE A 74 -30.60 1.47 -2.96
N GLU A 75 -30.43 2.21 -1.87
CA GLU A 75 -29.48 3.32 -1.75
C GLU A 75 -28.43 2.94 -0.71
N VAL A 76 -27.17 2.89 -1.14
CA VAL A 76 -26.02 2.63 -0.26
C VAL A 76 -25.57 3.96 0.36
N PHE A 77 -25.53 4.01 1.69
CA PHE A 77 -25.18 5.22 2.43
C PHE A 77 -23.76 5.22 2.99
N HIS A 78 -23.22 4.03 3.24
CA HIS A 78 -21.91 3.86 3.82
C HIS A 78 -21.34 2.50 3.46
N GLU A 79 -20.10 2.48 3.01
CA GLU A 79 -19.32 1.28 2.74
C GLU A 79 -17.87 1.57 3.13
N ASP A 80 -17.25 0.65 3.86
CA ASP A 80 -15.88 0.81 4.34
C ASP A 80 -15.23 -0.55 4.62
N ILE A 81 -13.94 -0.65 4.34
CA ILE A 81 -13.11 -1.77 4.80
C ILE A 81 -12.05 -1.16 5.72
N LYS A 82 -11.98 -1.66 6.95
CA LYS A 82 -11.02 -1.13 7.93
C LYS A 82 -9.57 -1.38 7.49
N SER A 83 -8.64 -0.67 8.12
CA SER A 83 -7.22 -0.91 7.85
C SER A 83 -6.76 -2.24 8.46
N SER A 84 -5.88 -2.98 7.78
CA SER A 84 -5.31 -4.23 8.29
C SER A 84 -3.81 -4.32 8.05
N PRO A 85 -3.07 -5.08 8.88
CA PRO A 85 -1.67 -5.34 8.63
C PRO A 85 -1.51 -6.38 7.51
N PHE A 86 -0.41 -6.28 6.78
CA PHE A 86 0.02 -7.28 5.82
C PHE A 86 1.51 -7.55 5.94
N PHE A 87 1.93 -8.70 5.42
CA PHE A 87 3.33 -9.06 5.29
C PHE A 87 3.55 -9.87 4.02
N GLY A 88 4.76 -9.81 3.49
CA GLY A 88 5.10 -10.51 2.27
C GLY A 88 6.59 -10.76 2.11
N VAL A 89 6.88 -11.61 1.15
CA VAL A 89 8.23 -11.99 0.76
C VAL A 89 8.35 -11.96 -0.76
N GLY A 90 9.57 -11.82 -1.25
CA GLY A 90 9.83 -11.82 -2.68
C GLY A 90 11.29 -12.11 -3.02
N ILE A 91 11.50 -12.33 -4.30
CA ILE A 91 12.82 -12.51 -4.90
C ILE A 91 12.91 -11.52 -6.04
N GLY A 92 14.04 -10.82 -6.14
CA GLY A 92 14.25 -9.84 -7.18
C GLY A 92 15.63 -9.87 -7.80
N TYR A 93 15.76 -9.09 -8.85
CA TYR A 93 16.96 -8.96 -9.67
C TYR A 93 17.19 -7.48 -10.00
N GLU A 94 18.35 -6.96 -9.64
CA GLU A 94 18.84 -5.64 -10.03
C GLU A 94 19.51 -5.77 -11.41
N PHE A 95 18.82 -5.34 -12.46
CA PHE A 95 19.33 -5.48 -13.83
C PHE A 95 20.49 -4.52 -14.10
N ASN A 96 20.40 -3.31 -13.55
CA ASN A 96 21.45 -2.31 -13.56
C ASN A 96 21.23 -1.36 -12.36
N THR A 97 21.99 -0.26 -12.30
CA THR A 97 21.92 0.71 -11.19
C THR A 97 20.62 1.52 -11.10
N TRP A 98 19.74 1.43 -12.11
CA TRP A 98 18.51 2.25 -12.18
C TRP A 98 17.26 1.43 -12.46
N LEU A 99 17.37 0.13 -12.78
CA LEU A 99 16.26 -0.75 -13.14
C LEU A 99 16.33 -2.05 -12.34
N ARG A 100 15.22 -2.37 -11.68
CA ARG A 100 15.08 -3.51 -10.78
C ARG A 100 13.75 -4.21 -11.02
N PHE A 101 13.75 -5.52 -10.85
CA PHE A 101 12.55 -6.35 -10.93
C PHE A 101 12.40 -7.17 -9.64
N ASP A 102 11.18 -7.46 -9.21
CA ASP A 102 10.90 -8.51 -8.23
C ASP A 102 9.59 -9.24 -8.49
N VAL A 103 9.48 -10.44 -7.93
CA VAL A 103 8.23 -11.17 -7.77
C VAL A 103 7.96 -11.30 -6.28
N THR A 104 6.77 -10.91 -5.85
CA THR A 104 6.37 -10.87 -4.44
C THR A 104 5.09 -11.66 -4.22
N GLY A 105 5.03 -12.38 -3.09
CA GLY A 105 3.80 -12.94 -2.54
C GLY A 105 3.52 -12.30 -1.17
N GLU A 106 2.27 -11.91 -0.95
CA GLU A 106 1.82 -11.14 0.20
C GLU A 106 0.53 -11.74 0.77
N TYR A 107 0.44 -11.80 2.10
CA TYR A 107 -0.80 -12.05 2.82
C TYR A 107 -1.25 -10.77 3.51
N ARG A 108 -2.51 -10.38 3.25
CA ARG A 108 -3.20 -9.29 3.95
C ARG A 108 -4.14 -9.89 4.97
N GLY A 109 -3.95 -9.52 6.22
CA GLY A 109 -4.77 -10.01 7.32
C GLY A 109 -6.22 -9.57 7.19
N LYS A 110 -7.09 -10.29 7.91
CA LYS A 110 -8.51 -10.01 8.00
C LYS A 110 -8.77 -8.55 8.37
N SER A 111 -9.62 -7.91 7.58
CA SER A 111 -10.16 -6.60 7.83
C SER A 111 -11.68 -6.64 7.93
N LEU A 112 -12.26 -5.83 8.82
CA LEU A 112 -13.70 -5.70 8.92
C LEU A 112 -14.23 -4.86 7.74
N PHE A 113 -15.08 -5.48 6.92
CA PHE A 113 -15.97 -4.81 6.00
C PHE A 113 -17.26 -4.43 6.72
N ILE A 114 -17.71 -3.19 6.52
CA ILE A 114 -19.00 -2.70 6.95
C ILE A 114 -19.70 -2.01 5.78
N ALA A 115 -21.01 -2.22 5.67
CA ALA A 115 -21.83 -1.48 4.73
C ALA A 115 -23.25 -1.26 5.26
N GLN A 116 -23.89 -0.19 4.80
CA GLN A 116 -25.26 0.18 5.17
C GLN A 116 -26.03 0.62 3.93
N ASP A 117 -27.20 0.02 3.74
CA ASP A 117 -28.13 0.40 2.68
C ASP A 117 -29.53 0.73 3.23
N ARG A 118 -30.36 1.27 2.36
CA ARG A 118 -31.79 1.47 2.60
C ARG A 118 -32.58 1.12 1.36
N TYR A 119 -33.80 0.62 1.56
CA TYR A 119 -34.78 0.46 0.50
C TYR A 119 -36.15 1.05 0.91
N PRO A 120 -36.91 1.65 -0.04
CA PRO A 120 -38.18 2.32 0.22
C PRO A 120 -39.36 1.37 0.49
N GLY A 121 -39.16 0.05 0.38
CA GLY A 121 -40.26 -0.92 0.38
C GLY A 121 -40.98 -0.92 -0.97
N GLY A 122 -42.15 -1.57 -1.07
CA GLY A 122 -42.94 -1.54 -2.30
C GLY A 122 -43.66 -2.84 -2.64
N ASN A 123 -44.31 -2.85 -3.80
CA ASN A 123 -45.12 -3.97 -4.27
C ASN A 123 -44.24 -4.90 -5.13
N GLY A 124 -43.82 -6.04 -4.57
CA GLY A 124 -42.97 -7.01 -5.25
C GLY A 124 -43.35 -8.43 -4.86
N THR A 125 -43.65 -9.29 -5.83
CA THR A 125 -43.90 -10.72 -5.60
C THR A 125 -42.59 -11.46 -5.34
N PHE A 126 -42.05 -11.32 -4.13
CA PHE A 126 -41.12 -12.28 -3.55
C PHE A 126 -41.82 -12.93 -2.36
N SER A 127 -42.26 -14.18 -2.52
CA SER A 127 -43.22 -14.88 -1.63
C SER A 127 -42.77 -15.10 -0.18
N ARG A 128 -41.68 -14.47 0.31
CA ARG A 128 -41.20 -14.68 1.67
C ARG A 128 -40.38 -13.53 2.29
N ALA A 129 -40.53 -12.30 1.77
CA ALA A 129 -40.01 -11.10 2.43
C ALA A 129 -41.08 -10.01 2.61
N SER A 130 -42.36 -10.35 2.38
CA SER A 130 -43.46 -9.52 2.84
C SER A 130 -43.58 -9.63 4.36
N ASN A 131 -43.23 -8.55 5.06
CA ASN A 131 -43.45 -8.42 6.50
C ASN A 131 -44.94 -8.14 6.82
N ASP A 132 -45.76 -7.97 5.78
CA ASP A 132 -47.20 -7.76 5.86
C ASP A 132 -48.00 -8.91 5.24
N ALA A 133 -49.21 -9.12 5.76
CA ALA A 133 -50.16 -10.11 5.26
C ALA A 133 -50.62 -9.87 3.80
N ASP A 134 -50.37 -8.66 3.26
CA ASP A 134 -50.82 -8.22 1.94
C ASP A 134 -49.75 -8.36 0.83
N GLY A 135 -48.57 -8.91 1.14
CA GLY A 135 -47.51 -9.13 0.13
C GLY A 135 -46.64 -7.90 -0.17
N THR A 136 -46.72 -6.86 0.65
CA THR A 136 -45.92 -5.62 0.52
C THR A 136 -44.59 -5.73 1.26
N PHE A 137 -43.52 -5.22 0.64
CA PHE A 137 -42.25 -4.97 1.32
C PHE A 137 -42.38 -3.69 2.15
N LEU A 138 -42.14 -3.79 3.45
CA LEU A 138 -41.96 -2.62 4.31
C LEU A 138 -40.62 -1.95 3.97
N PRO A 139 -40.52 -0.61 4.02
CA PRO A 139 -39.23 0.06 3.94
C PRO A 139 -38.29 -0.45 5.03
N GLY A 140 -36.99 -0.50 4.73
CA GLY A 140 -36.01 -1.01 5.67
C GLY A 140 -34.60 -0.55 5.36
N THR A 141 -33.68 -0.97 6.22
CA THR A 141 -32.24 -0.74 6.10
C THR A 141 -31.52 -2.04 6.39
N ASN A 142 -30.44 -2.34 5.68
CA ASN A 142 -29.57 -3.47 6.01
C ASN A 142 -28.22 -2.97 6.51
N GLU A 143 -27.66 -3.70 7.46
CA GLU A 143 -26.29 -3.55 7.94
C GLU A 143 -25.51 -4.82 7.59
N TYR A 144 -24.50 -4.66 6.75
CA TYR A 144 -23.61 -5.74 6.34
C TYR A 144 -22.31 -5.68 7.13
N THR A 145 -21.84 -6.84 7.59
CA THR A 145 -20.52 -7.00 8.20
C THR A 145 -19.85 -8.27 7.70
N ALA A 146 -18.58 -8.23 7.32
CA ALA A 146 -17.78 -9.41 6.98
C ALA A 146 -16.29 -9.21 7.30
N ASP A 147 -15.53 -10.30 7.34
CA ASP A 147 -14.07 -10.24 7.31
C ASP A 147 -13.57 -10.38 5.86
N ILE A 148 -12.71 -9.46 5.43
CA ILE A 148 -12.02 -9.50 4.14
C ILE A 148 -10.56 -9.86 4.37
N GLU A 149 -10.08 -10.93 3.75
CA GLU A 149 -8.65 -11.25 3.69
C GLU A 149 -8.20 -11.44 2.25
N SER A 150 -6.91 -11.28 1.97
CA SER A 150 -6.42 -11.50 0.62
C SER A 150 -4.99 -12.02 0.54
N TRP A 151 -4.74 -12.78 -0.52
CA TRP A 151 -3.42 -13.16 -0.98
C TRP A 151 -3.11 -12.43 -2.28
N VAL A 152 -1.96 -11.75 -2.35
CA VAL A 152 -1.58 -10.95 -3.51
C VAL A 152 -0.23 -11.42 -4.04
N GLY A 153 -0.19 -11.75 -5.33
CA GLY A 153 1.04 -12.09 -6.06
C GLY A 153 1.29 -11.05 -7.14
N LEU A 154 2.46 -10.38 -7.10
CA LEU A 154 2.81 -9.33 -8.07
C LEU A 154 4.19 -9.59 -8.68
N ALA A 155 4.30 -9.32 -9.98
CA ALA A 155 5.57 -9.11 -10.66
C ALA A 155 5.76 -7.60 -10.88
N ASN A 156 6.85 -7.05 -10.39
CA ASN A 156 7.08 -5.62 -10.31
C ASN A 156 8.35 -5.20 -11.05
N ALA A 157 8.35 -3.95 -11.51
CA ALA A 157 9.50 -3.25 -12.07
C ALA A 157 9.63 -1.88 -11.39
N TYR A 158 10.87 -1.48 -11.11
CA TYR A 158 11.19 -0.24 -10.42
C TYR A 158 12.29 0.51 -11.14
N ILE A 159 12.18 1.83 -11.12
CA ILE A 159 13.17 2.78 -11.59
C ILE A 159 13.74 3.52 -10.37
N ASP A 160 15.04 3.35 -10.13
CA ASP A 160 15.78 4.02 -9.06
C ASP A 160 16.34 5.36 -9.60
N LEU A 161 16.02 6.47 -8.94
CA LEU A 161 16.23 7.85 -9.43
C LEU A 161 17.58 8.46 -9.00
N GLY A 162 18.58 7.60 -8.78
CA GLY A 162 19.91 7.96 -8.29
C GLY A 162 20.01 8.01 -6.77
N THR A 163 21.24 7.82 -6.27
CA THR A 163 21.52 7.66 -4.83
C THR A 163 22.23 8.89 -4.27
N TYR A 164 21.71 9.43 -3.17
CA TYR A 164 22.28 10.57 -2.45
C TYR A 164 22.36 10.22 -0.97
N MET A 165 23.55 10.31 -0.37
CA MET A 165 23.76 9.99 1.05
C MET A 165 23.19 8.59 1.44
N CYS A 166 23.44 7.58 0.60
CA CYS A 166 22.91 6.21 0.74
C CYS A 166 21.38 6.08 0.66
N ILE A 167 20.66 7.15 0.31
CA ILE A 167 19.22 7.15 0.07
C ILE A 167 18.95 7.18 -1.43
N THR A 168 18.14 6.25 -1.90
CA THR A 168 17.76 6.11 -3.31
C THR A 168 16.24 6.22 -3.44
N PRO A 169 15.69 7.38 -3.86
CA PRO A 169 14.29 7.46 -4.25
C PRO A 169 14.02 6.57 -5.46
N TYR A 170 12.84 5.95 -5.49
CA TYR A 170 12.42 5.11 -6.59
C TYR A 170 10.91 5.20 -6.84
N VAL A 171 10.53 4.85 -8.06
CA VAL A 171 9.14 4.66 -8.48
C VAL A 171 9.01 3.32 -9.18
N GLY A 172 7.83 2.73 -9.20
CA GLY A 172 7.64 1.43 -9.84
C GLY A 172 6.20 1.09 -10.10
N GLY A 173 6.00 -0.06 -10.75
CA GLY A 173 4.69 -0.61 -11.05
C GLY A 173 4.73 -2.12 -11.01
N GLY A 174 3.58 -2.71 -10.73
CA GLY A 174 3.39 -4.15 -10.62
C GLY A 174 2.09 -4.61 -11.24
N ILE A 175 2.09 -5.84 -11.74
CA ILE A 175 0.89 -6.54 -12.20
C ILE A 175 0.90 -7.96 -11.66
N GLY A 176 -0.28 -8.55 -11.50
CA GLY A 176 -0.40 -9.92 -11.06
C GLY A 176 -1.83 -10.29 -10.73
N MET A 177 -2.00 -11.01 -9.63
CA MET A 177 -3.30 -11.52 -9.20
C MET A 177 -3.51 -11.30 -7.71
N ALA A 178 -4.75 -11.00 -7.34
CA ALA A 178 -5.21 -10.95 -5.95
C ALA A 178 -6.32 -11.98 -5.77
N SER A 179 -6.19 -12.82 -4.75
CA SER A 179 -7.26 -13.70 -4.30
C SER A 179 -7.87 -13.09 -3.05
N VAL A 180 -9.11 -12.63 -3.14
CA VAL A 180 -9.83 -11.92 -2.08
C VAL A 180 -10.94 -12.81 -1.55
N SER A 181 -10.95 -13.03 -0.25
CA SER A 181 -11.95 -13.85 0.44
C SER A 181 -12.86 -12.98 1.27
N VAL A 182 -14.17 -13.16 1.11
CA VAL A 182 -15.21 -12.63 1.98
C VAL A 182 -15.63 -13.73 2.94
N LEU A 183 -15.43 -13.49 4.23
CA LEU A 183 -15.64 -14.48 5.29
C LEU A 183 -16.69 -14.01 6.28
N GLY A 184 -17.60 -14.90 6.67
CA GLY A 184 -18.54 -14.68 7.76
C GLY A 184 -19.45 -13.47 7.55
N LEU A 185 -19.92 -13.24 6.31
CA LEU A 185 -20.86 -12.16 6.03
C LEU A 185 -22.12 -12.31 6.88
N LYS A 186 -22.54 -11.21 7.50
CA LYS A 186 -23.81 -11.06 8.20
C LYS A 186 -24.56 -9.89 7.62
N ASP A 187 -25.86 -10.07 7.43
CA ASP A 187 -26.81 -9.07 6.95
C ASP A 187 -27.91 -8.93 8.02
N VAL A 188 -28.06 -7.73 8.56
CA VAL A 188 -29.05 -7.43 9.62
C VAL A 188 -29.97 -6.32 9.16
N ASN A 189 -31.26 -6.64 9.11
CA ASN A 189 -32.32 -5.65 8.92
C ASN A 189 -32.97 -5.32 10.26
N VAL A 190 -32.54 -4.22 10.89
CA VAL A 190 -33.05 -3.82 12.21
C VAL A 190 -34.55 -3.44 12.17
N PRO A 191 -35.05 -2.63 11.22
CA PRO A 191 -36.46 -2.22 11.20
C PRO A 191 -37.43 -3.40 11.07
N ASN A 192 -37.06 -4.42 10.29
CA ASN A 192 -37.91 -5.57 9.99
C ASN A 192 -37.53 -6.84 10.76
N GLY A 193 -36.55 -6.76 11.68
CA GLY A 193 -36.07 -7.91 12.45
C GLY A 193 -35.45 -9.03 11.61
N GLY A 194 -34.94 -8.69 10.42
CA GLY A 194 -34.33 -9.63 9.49
C GLY A 194 -32.88 -9.94 9.86
N VAL A 195 -32.49 -11.20 9.74
CA VAL A 195 -31.09 -11.64 9.90
C VAL A 195 -30.78 -12.66 8.83
N ALA A 196 -29.66 -12.51 8.14
CA ALA A 196 -29.12 -13.46 7.20
C ALA A 196 -27.60 -13.59 7.35
N TYR A 197 -27.06 -14.70 6.87
CA TYR A 197 -25.62 -14.99 6.87
C TYR A 197 -25.18 -15.48 5.49
N GLY A 198 -24.02 -15.00 5.05
CA GLY A 198 -23.37 -15.42 3.81
C GLY A 198 -22.39 -16.55 4.05
N ALA A 199 -22.36 -17.51 3.11
CA ALA A 199 -21.26 -18.46 3.04
C ALA A 199 -19.95 -17.74 2.68
N ASP A 200 -18.82 -18.33 3.07
CA ASP A 200 -17.50 -17.84 2.69
C ASP A 200 -17.28 -18.05 1.18
N HIS A 201 -16.65 -17.08 0.53
CA HIS A 201 -16.32 -17.19 -0.89
C HIS A 201 -15.04 -16.43 -1.22
N THR A 202 -14.32 -16.92 -2.22
CA THR A 202 -13.02 -16.39 -2.63
C THR A 202 -13.03 -16.17 -4.13
N GLU A 203 -12.70 -14.95 -4.54
CA GLU A 203 -12.55 -14.58 -5.95
C GLU A 203 -11.08 -14.27 -6.25
N THR A 204 -10.66 -14.56 -7.47
CA THR A 204 -9.30 -14.23 -7.94
C THR A 204 -9.39 -13.26 -9.09
N ASN A 205 -8.78 -12.10 -8.91
CA ASN A 205 -8.82 -11.01 -9.87
C ASN A 205 -7.42 -10.73 -10.43
N PHE A 206 -7.41 -10.05 -11.56
CA PHE A 206 -6.23 -9.31 -11.96
C PHE A 206 -5.97 -8.19 -10.94
N ALA A 207 -4.70 -8.02 -10.57
CA ALA A 207 -4.27 -6.98 -9.65
C ALA A 207 -3.16 -6.16 -10.27
N TRP A 208 -3.11 -4.87 -9.93
CA TRP A 208 -2.03 -3.98 -10.34
C TRP A 208 -1.68 -3.01 -9.23
N ALA A 209 -0.45 -2.50 -9.27
CA ALA A 209 0.06 -1.61 -8.26
C ALA A 209 1.01 -0.55 -8.82
N VAL A 210 1.06 0.60 -8.16
CA VAL A 210 2.04 1.67 -8.42
C VAL A 210 2.75 2.00 -7.11
N TYR A 211 4.07 2.16 -7.20
CA TYR A 211 4.97 2.31 -6.08
C TYR A 211 5.69 3.66 -6.13
N GLY A 212 5.89 4.24 -4.95
CA GLY A 212 6.87 5.30 -4.71
C GLY A 212 7.55 5.05 -3.37
N GLY A 213 8.86 5.21 -3.30
CA GLY A 213 9.57 4.89 -2.06
C GLY A 213 10.98 5.45 -1.98
N LEU A 214 11.58 5.20 -0.83
CA LEU A 214 12.96 5.53 -0.50
C LEU A 214 13.66 4.25 -0.05
N ALA A 215 14.78 3.93 -0.69
CA ALA A 215 15.67 2.86 -0.26
C ALA A 215 16.86 3.45 0.50
N TYR A 216 17.27 2.82 1.60
CA TYR A 216 18.44 3.21 2.39
C TYR A 216 19.42 2.03 2.46
N ASP A 217 20.60 2.21 1.89
CA ASP A 217 21.66 1.19 1.90
C ASP A 217 22.38 1.20 3.25
N VAL A 218 22.06 0.22 4.10
CA VAL A 218 22.67 0.07 5.43
C VAL A 218 24.11 -0.43 5.32
N ASN A 219 24.32 -1.39 4.42
CA ASN A 219 25.61 -1.95 4.06
C ASN A 219 25.52 -2.54 2.63
N PRO A 220 26.63 -3.02 2.04
CA PRO A 220 26.60 -3.54 0.67
C PRO A 220 25.62 -4.70 0.39
N SER A 221 25.15 -5.39 1.43
CA SER A 221 24.25 -6.55 1.31
C SER A 221 22.83 -6.29 1.81
N VAL A 222 22.59 -5.23 2.58
CA VAL A 222 21.31 -4.94 3.21
C VAL A 222 20.84 -3.54 2.87
N THR A 223 19.65 -3.47 2.28
CA THR A 223 18.93 -2.22 1.98
C THR A 223 17.59 -2.24 2.71
N LEU A 224 17.21 -1.12 3.31
CA LEU A 224 15.88 -0.92 3.89
C LEU A 224 15.03 -0.12 2.91
N ASP A 225 13.75 -0.45 2.79
CA ASP A 225 12.81 0.25 1.91
C ASP A 225 11.65 0.84 2.73
N LEU A 226 11.39 2.14 2.58
CA LEU A 226 10.13 2.76 2.96
C LEU A 226 9.33 3.00 1.68
N SER A 227 8.15 2.40 1.58
CA SER A 227 7.39 2.40 0.33
C SER A 227 5.94 2.76 0.58
N TYR A 228 5.40 3.53 -0.34
CA TYR A 228 3.98 3.76 -0.52
C TYR A 228 3.53 3.00 -1.77
N ARG A 229 2.42 2.28 -1.67
CA ARG A 229 1.83 1.54 -2.79
C ARG A 229 0.36 1.89 -2.90
N TYR A 230 -0.07 2.30 -4.08
CA TYR A 230 -1.47 2.17 -4.47
C TYR A 230 -1.65 0.81 -5.15
N THR A 231 -2.67 0.06 -4.77
CA THR A 231 -2.99 -1.23 -5.40
C THR A 231 -4.47 -1.36 -5.66
N ASP A 232 -4.78 -2.07 -6.73
CA ASP A 232 -6.11 -2.52 -7.08
C ASP A 232 -6.14 -4.05 -6.94
N LEU A 233 -7.15 -4.56 -6.23
CA LEU A 233 -7.34 -5.98 -5.92
C LEU A 233 -8.53 -6.58 -6.71
N GLY A 234 -9.19 -5.78 -7.55
CA GLY A 234 -10.43 -6.12 -8.23
C GLY A 234 -11.62 -6.23 -7.29
N ASN A 235 -12.51 -7.17 -7.58
CA ASN A 235 -13.79 -7.30 -6.90
C ASN A 235 -13.77 -8.47 -5.91
N ALA A 236 -14.75 -8.52 -5.03
CA ALA A 236 -14.99 -9.70 -4.21
C ALA A 236 -16.47 -9.92 -4.07
N ARG A 237 -16.85 -11.14 -3.74
CA ARG A 237 -18.24 -11.50 -3.55
C ARG A 237 -18.38 -12.44 -2.37
N SER A 238 -19.41 -12.23 -1.56
CA SER A 238 -19.81 -13.21 -0.56
C SER A 238 -20.37 -14.47 -1.23
N GLY A 239 -20.33 -15.59 -0.52
CA GLY A 239 -21.12 -16.76 -0.93
C GLY A 239 -22.62 -16.49 -0.79
N THR A 240 -23.42 -17.50 -1.13
CA THR A 240 -24.88 -17.47 -0.98
C THR A 240 -25.28 -16.97 0.40
N VAL A 241 -26.12 -15.92 0.44
CA VAL A 241 -26.68 -15.38 1.67
C VAL A 241 -28.00 -16.06 1.94
N THR A 242 -28.17 -16.56 3.16
CA THR A 242 -29.35 -17.32 3.59
C THR A 242 -29.94 -16.68 4.84
N SER A 243 -31.27 -16.55 4.90
CA SER A 243 -31.96 -16.06 6.09
C SER A 243 -31.75 -16.99 7.29
N TYR A 244 -31.81 -16.46 8.50
CA TYR A 244 -31.55 -17.21 9.74
C TYR A 244 -32.43 -18.45 9.92
N ASP A 245 -33.61 -18.46 9.31
CA ASP A 245 -34.61 -19.53 9.34
C ASP A 245 -34.55 -20.47 8.12
N ASN A 246 -33.59 -20.25 7.21
CA ASN A 246 -33.40 -21.00 5.96
C ASN A 246 -34.61 -20.93 4.99
N THR A 247 -35.44 -19.90 5.10
CA THR A 247 -36.62 -19.76 4.24
C THR A 247 -36.35 -18.97 2.95
N SER A 248 -35.23 -18.25 2.88
CA SER A 248 -34.85 -17.51 1.68
C SER A 248 -33.33 -17.48 1.51
N SER A 249 -32.89 -17.38 0.26
CA SER A 249 -31.49 -17.17 -0.07
C SER A 249 -31.34 -16.34 -1.34
N TYR A 250 -30.25 -15.59 -1.43
CA TYR A 250 -29.82 -14.87 -2.62
C TYR A 250 -28.34 -15.09 -2.87
N ALA A 251 -27.88 -14.76 -4.07
CA ALA A 251 -26.62 -15.24 -4.60
C ALA A 251 -25.36 -14.62 -3.94
N GLY A 252 -25.48 -13.57 -3.13
CA GLY A 252 -24.35 -12.90 -2.46
C GLY A 252 -24.43 -11.38 -2.50
N VAL A 253 -23.51 -10.75 -1.77
CA VAL A 253 -23.16 -9.34 -1.87
C VAL A 253 -21.87 -9.22 -2.68
N ASP A 254 -21.93 -8.51 -3.79
CA ASP A 254 -20.79 -8.13 -4.62
C ASP A 254 -20.18 -6.84 -4.03
N ILE A 255 -18.85 -6.81 -3.88
CA ILE A 255 -18.03 -5.72 -3.35
C ILE A 255 -17.06 -5.35 -4.46
N ASP A 256 -17.32 -4.23 -5.13
CA ASP A 256 -16.65 -3.86 -6.36
C ASP A 256 -15.52 -2.84 -6.12
N ASP A 257 -14.50 -2.90 -6.99
CA ASP A 257 -13.37 -1.96 -7.03
C ASP A 257 -12.63 -1.81 -5.69
N ILE A 258 -12.17 -2.94 -5.14
CA ILE A 258 -11.36 -2.95 -3.91
C ILE A 258 -9.97 -2.41 -4.23
N THR A 259 -9.70 -1.19 -3.77
CA THR A 259 -8.42 -0.51 -3.93
C THR A 259 -7.79 -0.27 -2.57
N SER A 260 -6.47 -0.06 -2.49
CA SER A 260 -5.81 0.19 -1.21
C SER A 260 -4.62 1.14 -1.33
N HIS A 261 -4.50 2.01 -0.33
CA HIS A 261 -3.31 2.83 -0.09
C HIS A 261 -2.50 2.21 1.03
N ASP A 262 -1.33 1.68 0.69
CA ASP A 262 -0.50 0.95 1.60
C ASP A 262 0.75 1.74 1.97
N VAL A 263 1.18 1.61 3.23
CA VAL A 263 2.50 2.03 3.69
C VAL A 263 3.24 0.79 4.19
N MET A 264 4.46 0.57 3.68
CA MET A 264 5.23 -0.63 3.99
C MET A 264 6.70 -0.32 4.29
N LEU A 265 7.26 -1.13 5.18
CA LEU A 265 8.68 -1.21 5.50
C LEU A 265 9.22 -2.54 5.03
N GLY A 266 10.28 -2.50 4.23
CA GLY A 266 10.92 -3.66 3.62
C GLY A 266 12.39 -3.77 3.97
N VAL A 267 12.90 -4.99 3.87
CA VAL A 267 14.33 -5.31 3.90
C VAL A 267 14.65 -6.08 2.63
N ARG A 268 15.67 -5.63 1.91
CA ARG A 268 16.28 -6.36 0.80
C ARG A 268 17.64 -6.88 1.22
N TRP A 269 17.83 -8.19 1.09
CA TRP A 269 19.11 -8.85 1.26
C TRP A 269 19.66 -9.23 -0.12
N LYS A 270 20.72 -8.55 -0.56
CA LYS A 270 21.43 -8.85 -1.81
C LYS A 270 22.31 -10.09 -1.64
N LEU A 271 22.14 -11.07 -2.52
CA LEU A 271 22.85 -12.35 -2.50
C LEU A 271 24.11 -12.25 -3.36
N GLY A 272 25.26 -12.63 -2.80
CA GLY A 272 26.47 -12.87 -3.56
C GLY A 272 27.73 -12.32 -2.90
N HIS A 273 28.83 -13.01 -3.17
CA HIS A 273 30.20 -12.59 -2.96
C HIS A 273 30.83 -12.54 -4.34
N GLN A 274 31.15 -11.36 -4.85
CA GLN A 274 32.20 -11.26 -5.85
C GLN A 274 33.47 -10.90 -5.08
N PRO A 275 34.51 -11.75 -5.10
CA PRO A 275 35.83 -11.26 -4.72
C PRO A 275 36.15 -10.13 -5.68
N ALA A 276 36.47 -8.95 -5.15
CA ALA A 276 37.01 -7.87 -5.96
C ALA A 276 38.09 -8.48 -6.86
N ALA A 277 37.99 -8.30 -8.18
CA ALA A 277 39.06 -8.73 -9.08
C ALA A 277 40.36 -8.13 -8.52
N PRO A 278 41.42 -8.92 -8.29
CA PRO A 278 42.66 -8.38 -7.76
C PRO A 278 43.11 -7.27 -8.69
N MET A 279 43.28 -6.06 -8.14
CA MET A 279 43.83 -4.92 -8.87
C MET A 279 45.13 -5.40 -9.55
N PRO A 280 45.35 -5.14 -10.84
CA PRO A 280 46.62 -5.49 -11.47
C PRO A 280 47.72 -4.76 -10.71
N VAL A 281 48.53 -5.53 -9.98
CA VAL A 281 49.69 -5.01 -9.28
C VAL A 281 50.65 -4.55 -10.37
N ALA A 282 50.80 -3.24 -10.53
CA ALA A 282 51.83 -2.70 -11.41
C ALA A 282 53.18 -3.08 -10.79
N PHE A 283 53.85 -4.07 -11.37
CA PHE A 283 55.24 -4.35 -11.07
C PHE A 283 56.04 -3.11 -11.51
N LYS A 284 56.67 -2.44 -10.54
CA LYS A 284 57.69 -1.42 -10.79
C LYS A 284 58.99 -2.06 -11.23
#